data_AF-X1TUS7-F1
#
_entry.id   AF-X1TUS7-F1
#
_cell.length_a   1.000
_cell.length_b   1.000
_cell.length_c   1.000
_cell.angle_alpha   90.00
_cell.angle_beta   90.00
_cell.angle_gamma   90.00
#
_symmetry.space_group_name_H-M   'P 1'
#
loop_
_entity.id
_entity.type
_entity.pdbx_description
1 polymer ?
#
loop_
_entity_poly.entity_id
_entity_poly.type
_entity_poly.pdbx_seq_one_letter_code
_entity_poly.pdbx_strand_id
1 'polypeptide(L)'
;SNNYDALVVLGGHSADVMMTEVEVIDFIKAVYDKGAIVGAIDGGSIPLISAGIMSGKMATGNEVVSFMLKKIGTFKNVPIVKDGQVITARNTVDTPDFVRELCKAFDPNFIPKKKGILAGKRVLVIAGEDFEDIELAVPVMEYIYRGAKVILATFMPLMRSRPPMLGLDVVQGNFGMSVPLQEIPLSYYQITKLSGIDMKDFDVVLIPGAFCPWNMIVSGKPVEFLKKAHDAGKIIAAICHGPIAVAAADLVKGKKIAGWLACKDA
;
A
#
# COMPACT_ATOMS: atom_id res chain seq x y z
N SER A 1 11.80 5.38 -26.93
CA SER A 1 11.74 6.58 -26.07
C SER A 1 10.67 7.59 -26.49
N ASN A 2 10.41 7.83 -27.78
CA ASN A 2 9.62 8.98 -28.25
C ASN A 2 8.13 9.04 -27.83
N ASN A 3 7.52 7.96 -27.32
CA ASN A 3 6.09 7.92 -27.00
C ASN A 3 5.77 8.03 -25.50
N TYR A 4 6.75 8.33 -24.65
CA TYR A 4 6.56 8.44 -23.21
C TYR A 4 6.76 9.88 -22.74
N ASP A 5 5.83 10.36 -21.91
CA ASP A 5 5.88 11.68 -21.27
C ASP A 5 6.43 11.62 -19.83
N ALA A 6 6.38 10.42 -19.23
CA ALA A 6 7.09 10.09 -18.00
C ALA A 6 7.60 8.64 -18.01
N LEU A 7 8.63 8.40 -17.19
CA LEU A 7 9.14 7.09 -16.83
C LEU A 7 9.16 6.97 -15.31
N VAL A 8 8.70 5.84 -14.77
CA VAL A 8 8.80 5.54 -13.33
C VAL A 8 9.67 4.31 -13.14
N VAL A 9 10.72 4.44 -12.34
CA VAL A 9 11.62 3.36 -11.97
C VAL A 9 11.32 2.91 -10.54
N LEU A 10 10.86 1.67 -10.40
CA LEU A 10 10.57 1.06 -9.12
C LEU A 10 11.85 0.62 -8.42
N GLY A 11 11.78 0.54 -7.09
CA GLY A 11 12.87 0.04 -6.26
C GLY A 11 12.86 -1.49 -6.08
N GLY A 12 13.24 -1.91 -4.87
CA GLY A 12 13.52 -3.31 -4.56
C GLY A 12 14.72 -3.86 -5.35
N HIS A 13 14.94 -5.18 -5.30
CA HIS A 13 16.04 -5.84 -6.01
C HIS A 13 15.96 -5.59 -7.54
N SER A 14 14.78 -5.26 -8.08
CA SER A 14 14.65 -4.92 -9.49
C SER A 14 15.58 -3.76 -9.91
N ALA A 15 15.83 -2.80 -9.03
CA ALA A 15 16.72 -1.67 -9.30
C ALA A 15 18.19 -2.10 -9.42
N ASP A 16 18.64 -3.04 -8.59
CA ASP A 16 19.98 -3.62 -8.64
C ASP A 16 20.21 -4.41 -9.93
N VAL A 17 19.17 -5.08 -10.45
CA VAL A 17 19.25 -5.78 -11.74
C VAL A 17 19.21 -4.78 -12.89
N MET A 18 18.29 -3.81 -12.87
CA MET A 18 18.18 -2.82 -13.94
C MET A 18 19.48 -2.03 -14.18
N MET A 19 20.27 -1.78 -13.13
CA MET A 19 21.53 -1.03 -13.28
C MET A 19 22.64 -1.77 -14.03
N THR A 20 22.54 -3.10 -14.19
CA THR A 20 23.51 -3.89 -14.96
C THR A 20 23.15 -3.99 -16.43
N GLU A 21 21.93 -3.62 -16.81
CA GLU A 21 21.40 -3.78 -18.16
C GLU A 21 21.59 -2.50 -18.98
N VAL A 22 22.55 -2.52 -19.92
CA VAL A 22 22.89 -1.37 -20.78
C VAL A 22 21.66 -0.86 -21.54
N GLU A 23 20.82 -1.76 -22.06
CA GLU A 23 19.59 -1.38 -22.78
C GLU A 23 18.62 -0.58 -21.90
N VAL A 24 18.51 -0.93 -20.61
CA VAL A 24 17.65 -0.22 -19.65
C VAL A 24 18.23 1.17 -19.35
N ILE A 25 19.54 1.26 -19.13
CA ILE A 25 20.22 2.53 -18.86
C ILE A 25 20.13 3.48 -20.06
N ASP A 26 20.37 2.99 -21.26
CA ASP A 26 20.26 3.76 -22.50
C ASP A 26 18.81 4.23 -22.73
N PHE A 27 17.83 3.38 -22.42
CA PHE A 27 16.42 3.77 -22.51
C PHE A 27 16.05 4.86 -21.51
N ILE A 28 16.45 4.73 -20.24
CA ILE A 28 16.22 5.74 -19.20
C ILE A 28 16.82 7.09 -19.64
N LYS A 29 18.07 7.07 -20.12
CA LYS A 29 18.77 8.26 -20.59
C LYS A 29 18.07 8.89 -21.79
N ALA A 30 17.68 8.09 -22.79
CA ALA A 30 16.98 8.58 -23.97
C ALA A 30 15.60 9.20 -23.64
N VAL A 31 14.91 8.68 -22.62
CA VAL A 31 13.64 9.28 -22.15
C VAL A 31 13.89 10.60 -21.42
N TYR A 32 14.90 10.67 -20.55
CA TYR A 32 15.30 11.89 -19.85
C TYR A 32 15.77 13.00 -20.81
N ASP A 33 16.66 12.69 -21.75
CA ASP A 33 17.25 13.64 -22.70
C ASP A 33 16.20 14.26 -23.64
N LYS A 34 15.09 13.56 -23.87
CA LYS A 34 13.94 14.08 -24.63
C LYS A 34 13.17 15.18 -23.87
N GLY A 35 13.27 15.23 -22.54
CA GLY A 35 12.51 16.18 -21.72
C GLY A 35 11.37 15.56 -20.90
N ALA A 36 11.28 14.23 -20.82
CA ALA A 36 10.24 13.54 -20.06
C ALA A 36 10.51 13.58 -18.54
N ILE A 37 9.45 13.51 -17.74
CA ILE A 37 9.58 13.37 -16.29
C ILE A 37 10.13 11.98 -15.96
N VAL A 38 11.17 11.91 -15.12
CA VAL A 38 11.71 10.64 -14.62
C VAL A 38 11.48 10.53 -13.12
N GLY A 39 10.65 9.58 -12.74
CA GLY A 39 10.33 9.25 -11.38
C GLY A 39 11.15 8.05 -10.88
N ALA A 40 11.58 8.08 -9.62
CA ALA A 40 12.15 6.92 -8.94
C ALA A 40 11.63 6.83 -7.50
N ILE A 41 11.43 5.61 -7.01
CA ILE A 41 10.99 5.37 -5.62
C ILE A 41 11.85 4.29 -4.97
N ASP A 42 12.11 4.43 -3.67
CA ASP A 42 12.92 3.48 -2.91
C ASP A 42 14.33 3.35 -3.52
N GLY A 43 14.78 2.14 -3.84
CA GLY A 43 16.01 1.84 -4.56
C GLY A 43 16.01 2.24 -6.04
N GLY A 44 14.87 2.66 -6.60
CA GLY A 44 14.72 2.95 -8.03
C GLY A 44 15.62 4.09 -8.55
N SER A 45 16.27 4.83 -7.66
CA SER A 45 17.27 5.83 -8.04
C SER A 45 18.56 5.20 -8.56
N ILE A 46 18.85 3.92 -8.27
CA ILE A 46 20.10 3.26 -8.66
C ILE A 46 20.30 3.27 -10.20
N PRO A 47 19.33 2.83 -11.04
CA PRO A 47 19.45 2.97 -12.49
C PRO A 47 19.62 4.41 -12.98
N LEU A 48 19.00 5.40 -12.32
CA LEU A 48 19.16 6.81 -12.68
C LEU A 48 20.57 7.33 -12.35
N ILE A 49 21.19 6.82 -11.29
CA ILE A 49 22.60 7.08 -10.95
C ILE A 49 23.50 6.53 -12.06
N SER A 50 23.28 5.27 -12.47
CA SER A 50 24.04 4.64 -13.56
C SER A 50 23.86 5.35 -14.90
N ALA A 51 22.67 5.91 -15.16
CA ALA A 51 22.41 6.74 -16.34
C ALA A 51 23.06 8.14 -16.30
N GLY A 52 23.70 8.51 -15.19
CA GLY A 52 24.33 9.82 -15.00
C GLY A 52 23.37 10.98 -14.74
N ILE A 53 22.08 10.70 -14.51
CA ILE A 53 21.02 11.71 -14.36
C ILE A 53 21.06 12.40 -13.00
N MET A 54 21.49 11.68 -11.95
CA MET A 54 21.38 12.13 -10.56
C MET A 54 22.51 13.04 -10.07
N SER A 55 23.56 13.26 -10.88
CA SER A 55 24.71 14.09 -10.48
C SER A 55 24.29 15.54 -10.23
N GLY A 56 24.62 16.06 -9.04
CA GLY A 56 24.27 17.40 -8.57
C GLY A 56 22.81 17.59 -8.16
N LYS A 57 21.93 16.59 -8.33
CA LYS A 57 20.50 16.72 -8.06
C LYS A 57 20.18 16.72 -6.57
N MET A 58 19.09 17.40 -6.21
CA MET A 58 18.41 17.20 -4.94
C MET A 58 17.48 15.98 -5.04
N ALA A 59 17.60 15.04 -4.10
CA ALA A 59 16.83 13.79 -4.14
C ALA A 59 16.52 13.24 -2.74
N THR A 60 15.51 12.38 -2.67
CA THR A 60 15.27 11.44 -1.57
C THR A 60 15.35 10.01 -2.10
N GLY A 61 15.22 9.01 -1.23
CA GLY A 61 15.31 7.59 -1.57
C GLY A 61 15.45 6.75 -0.30
N ASN A 62 15.36 5.43 -0.46
CA ASN A 62 15.50 4.50 0.66
C ASN A 62 16.85 4.68 1.38
N GLU A 63 16.89 4.33 2.65
CA GLU A 63 18.11 4.43 3.46
C GLU A 63 19.31 3.74 2.78
N VAL A 64 19.08 2.60 2.12
CA VAL A 64 20.11 1.82 1.42
C VAL A 64 20.74 2.58 0.24
N VAL A 65 20.01 3.49 -0.41
CA VAL A 65 20.55 4.32 -1.50
C VAL A 65 21.01 5.70 -1.05
N SER A 66 20.69 6.08 0.19
CA SER A 66 20.97 7.43 0.70
C SER A 66 22.45 7.80 0.64
N PHE A 67 23.36 6.85 0.86
CA PHE A 67 24.80 7.10 0.83
C PHE A 67 25.29 7.46 -0.58
N MET A 68 24.73 6.83 -1.61
CA MET A 68 25.08 7.12 -3.01
C MET A 68 24.59 8.53 -3.37
N LEU A 69 23.33 8.83 -3.05
CA LEU A 69 22.71 10.14 -3.29
C LEU A 69 23.44 11.28 -2.57
N LYS A 70 23.90 11.07 -1.34
CA LYS A 70 24.72 12.05 -0.57
C LYS A 70 26.07 12.33 -1.23
N LYS A 71 26.68 11.36 -1.91
CA LYS A 71 27.98 11.52 -2.56
C LYS A 71 27.89 12.30 -3.88
N ILE A 72 26.79 12.14 -4.60
CA ILE A 72 26.63 12.68 -5.95
C ILE A 72 25.77 13.95 -5.98
N GLY A 73 25.05 14.29 -4.91
CA GLY A 73 24.10 15.40 -4.90
C GLY A 73 23.62 15.78 -3.50
N THR A 74 22.44 16.40 -3.41
CA THR A 74 21.84 16.85 -2.15
C THR A 74 20.75 15.89 -1.71
N PHE A 75 21.05 15.02 -0.75
CA PHE A 75 20.06 14.11 -0.18
C PHE A 75 19.17 14.80 0.87
N LYS A 76 17.86 14.53 0.82
CA LYS A 76 16.87 14.94 1.84
C LYS A 76 16.09 13.71 2.28
N ASN A 77 16.08 13.41 3.59
CA ASN A 77 15.23 12.34 4.14
C ASN A 77 13.79 12.84 4.33
N VAL A 78 13.06 12.99 3.22
CA VAL A 78 11.66 13.44 3.18
C VAL A 78 10.86 12.54 2.23
N PRO A 79 9.51 12.48 2.33
CA PRO A 79 8.68 11.58 1.51
C PRO A 79 8.89 11.71 -0.01
N ILE A 80 9.04 12.95 -0.48
CA ILE A 80 9.07 13.28 -1.90
C ILE A 80 10.03 14.46 -2.15
N VAL A 81 10.79 14.40 -3.22
CA VAL A 81 11.60 15.49 -3.74
C VAL A 81 11.38 15.60 -5.24
N LYS A 82 11.14 16.81 -5.74
CA LYS A 82 11.18 17.14 -7.16
C LYS A 82 12.31 18.11 -7.44
N ASP A 83 13.16 17.78 -8.40
CA ASP A 83 14.25 18.62 -8.90
C ASP A 83 14.24 18.62 -10.44
N GLY A 84 13.66 19.69 -11.00
CA GLY A 84 13.43 19.81 -12.44
C GLY A 84 12.54 18.68 -12.96
N GLN A 85 13.10 17.85 -13.84
CA GLN A 85 12.43 16.71 -14.45
C GLN A 85 12.45 15.44 -13.58
N VAL A 86 13.22 15.43 -12.50
CA VAL A 86 13.39 14.25 -11.64
C VAL A 86 12.46 14.34 -10.44
N ILE A 87 11.70 13.27 -10.19
CA ILE A 87 10.88 13.09 -8.98
C ILE A 87 11.39 11.86 -8.25
N THR A 88 11.79 12.01 -6.98
CA THR A 88 12.21 10.88 -6.15
C THR A 88 11.33 10.75 -4.93
N ALA A 89 10.95 9.52 -4.58
CA ALA A 89 10.22 9.19 -3.38
C ALA A 89 10.99 8.21 -2.49
N ARG A 90 10.83 8.35 -1.18
CA ARG A 90 11.72 7.70 -0.23
C ARG A 90 11.49 6.20 -0.13
N ASN A 91 10.31 5.75 0.31
CA ASN A 91 9.98 4.33 0.54
C ASN A 91 8.57 4.01 0.04
N THR A 92 8.20 2.72 0.03
CA THR A 92 6.87 2.23 -0.38
C THR A 92 5.69 3.00 0.25
N VAL A 93 5.75 3.32 1.55
CA VAL A 93 4.69 4.09 2.23
C VAL A 93 4.45 5.49 1.66
N ASP A 94 5.45 6.06 0.97
CA ASP A 94 5.40 7.39 0.36
C ASP A 94 4.82 7.36 -1.08
N THR A 95 4.43 6.17 -1.59
CA THR A 95 3.79 5.98 -2.91
C THR A 95 2.59 6.92 -3.15
N PRO A 96 1.67 7.14 -2.19
CA PRO A 96 0.57 8.09 -2.37
C PRO A 96 1.03 9.53 -2.63
N ASP A 97 2.10 9.98 -1.97
CA ASP A 97 2.70 11.30 -2.23
C ASP A 97 3.39 11.32 -3.60
N PHE A 98 4.10 10.24 -3.98
CA PHE A 98 4.78 10.10 -5.27
C PHE A 98 3.83 10.24 -6.47
N VAL A 99 2.71 9.51 -6.46
CA VAL A 99 1.72 9.57 -7.55
C VAL A 99 1.14 10.99 -7.70
N ARG A 100 0.90 11.68 -6.58
CA ARG A 100 0.34 13.04 -6.59
C ARG A 100 1.34 14.09 -7.08
N GLU A 101 2.63 13.92 -6.77
CA GLU A 101 3.67 14.77 -7.32
C GLU A 101 3.84 14.55 -8.83
N LEU A 102 3.66 13.30 -9.30
CA LEU A 102 3.60 13.01 -10.74
C LEU A 102 2.40 13.69 -11.40
N CYS A 103 1.20 13.64 -10.80
CA CYS A 103 0.05 14.42 -11.29
C CYS A 103 0.37 15.91 -11.39
N LYS A 104 1.01 16.48 -10.35
CA LYS A 104 1.44 17.88 -10.32
C LYS A 104 2.49 18.22 -11.37
N ALA A 105 3.27 17.24 -11.82
CA ALA A 105 4.24 17.43 -12.90
C ALA A 105 3.56 17.68 -14.26
N PHE A 106 2.38 17.09 -14.49
CA PHE A 106 1.60 17.25 -15.71
C PHE A 106 0.53 18.34 -15.63
N ASP A 107 0.02 18.60 -14.44
CA ASP A 107 -0.88 19.71 -14.15
C ASP A 107 -0.34 20.51 -12.95
N PRO A 108 0.37 21.63 -13.19
CA PRO A 108 0.88 22.48 -12.10
C PRO A 108 -0.20 23.02 -11.17
N ASN A 109 -1.46 23.05 -11.60
CA ASN A 109 -2.61 23.47 -10.80
C ASN A 109 -3.26 22.30 -10.05
N PHE A 110 -2.74 21.08 -10.19
CA PHE A 110 -3.21 19.92 -9.44
C PHE A 110 -3.03 20.15 -7.94
N ILE A 111 -4.16 20.21 -7.22
CA ILE A 111 -4.18 20.30 -5.77
C ILE A 111 -4.54 18.92 -5.22
N PRO A 112 -3.66 18.25 -4.44
CA PRO A 112 -3.99 17.00 -3.78
C PRO A 112 -5.03 17.25 -2.68
N LYS A 113 -6.31 17.21 -3.05
CA LYS A 113 -7.41 17.47 -2.12
C LYS A 113 -7.45 16.40 -1.03
N LYS A 114 -7.82 16.83 0.19
CA LYS A 114 -8.14 15.96 1.33
C LYS A 114 -6.97 15.12 1.88
N LYS A 115 -5.71 15.58 1.77
CA LYS A 115 -4.60 15.00 2.56
C LYS A 115 -4.93 15.17 4.05
N GLY A 116 -4.71 14.15 4.88
CA GLY A 116 -5.01 14.25 6.31
C GLY A 116 -6.49 14.27 6.70
N ILE A 117 -7.45 14.05 5.79
CA ILE A 117 -8.90 14.13 6.11
C ILE A 117 -9.36 13.10 7.16
N LEU A 118 -8.61 12.02 7.33
CA LEU A 118 -8.86 10.99 8.33
C LEU A 118 -8.00 11.19 9.60
N ALA A 119 -7.38 12.36 9.78
CA ALA A 119 -6.65 12.69 10.99
C ALA A 119 -7.51 12.45 12.24
N GLY A 120 -6.96 11.72 13.21
CA GLY A 120 -7.66 11.33 14.44
C GLY A 120 -8.64 10.16 14.29
N LYS A 121 -8.87 9.65 13.07
CA LYS A 121 -9.66 8.45 12.83
C LYS A 121 -8.80 7.19 12.92
N ARG A 122 -9.42 6.09 13.33
CA ARG A 122 -8.80 4.78 13.46
C ARG A 122 -9.49 3.80 12.53
N VAL A 123 -8.73 3.23 11.60
CA VAL A 123 -9.20 2.27 10.62
C VAL A 123 -8.67 0.89 10.99
N LEU A 124 -9.59 0.00 11.36
CA LEU A 124 -9.32 -1.42 11.56
C LEU A 124 -9.40 -2.12 10.21
N VAL A 125 -8.40 -2.92 9.85
CA VAL A 125 -8.46 -3.83 8.70
C VAL A 125 -8.38 -5.25 9.23
N ILE A 126 -9.37 -6.09 8.92
CA ILE A 126 -9.36 -7.48 9.34
C ILE A 126 -8.58 -8.30 8.31
N ALA A 127 -7.50 -8.93 8.72
CA ALA A 127 -6.63 -9.74 7.86
C ALA A 127 -6.51 -11.17 8.42
N GLY A 128 -7.20 -12.13 7.80
CA GLY A 128 -6.98 -13.56 7.98
C GLY A 128 -6.22 -14.14 6.80
N GLU A 129 -5.85 -15.43 6.84
CA GLU A 129 -5.14 -16.06 5.72
C GLU A 129 -5.92 -15.88 4.40
N ASP A 130 -5.18 -15.84 3.30
CA ASP A 130 -5.69 -15.73 1.93
C ASP A 130 -6.47 -14.42 1.67
N PHE A 131 -6.00 -13.31 2.26
CA PHE A 131 -6.46 -11.96 1.88
C PHE A 131 -5.90 -11.56 0.50
N GLU A 132 -6.59 -10.64 -0.18
CA GLU A 132 -6.07 -10.05 -1.42
C GLU A 132 -5.02 -8.97 -1.11
N ASP A 133 -3.79 -9.19 -1.57
CA ASP A 133 -2.60 -8.40 -1.22
C ASP A 133 -2.81 -6.90 -1.53
N ILE A 134 -3.25 -6.58 -2.74
CA ILE A 134 -3.41 -5.19 -3.15
C ILE A 134 -4.56 -4.49 -2.42
N GLU A 135 -5.61 -5.23 -2.05
CA GLU A 135 -6.75 -4.74 -1.28
C GLU A 135 -6.41 -4.50 0.20
N LEU A 136 -5.26 -5.01 0.67
CA LEU A 136 -4.68 -4.64 1.95
C LEU A 136 -3.69 -3.47 1.80
N ALA A 137 -2.62 -3.64 1.02
CA ALA A 137 -1.52 -2.66 0.99
C ALA A 137 -1.95 -1.29 0.47
N VAL A 138 -2.70 -1.23 -0.64
CA VAL A 138 -3.05 0.06 -1.25
C VAL A 138 -3.98 0.88 -0.34
N PRO A 139 -5.07 0.31 0.22
CA PRO A 139 -5.88 1.03 1.19
C PRO A 139 -5.10 1.44 2.44
N VAL A 140 -4.22 0.58 2.97
CA VAL A 140 -3.37 0.92 4.13
C VAL A 140 -2.50 2.15 3.84
N MET A 141 -1.77 2.16 2.72
CA MET A 141 -0.95 3.32 2.33
C MET A 141 -1.79 4.58 2.14
N GLU A 142 -2.95 4.46 1.50
CA GLU A 142 -3.84 5.60 1.29
C GLU A 142 -4.43 6.10 2.63
N TYR A 143 -4.81 5.22 3.56
CA TYR A 143 -5.28 5.62 4.89
C TYR A 143 -4.20 6.36 5.68
N ILE A 144 -2.96 5.87 5.65
CA ILE A 144 -1.80 6.54 6.23
C ILE A 144 -1.63 7.94 5.64
N TYR A 145 -1.64 8.06 4.31
CA TYR A 145 -1.58 9.35 3.61
C TYR A 145 -2.71 10.30 4.01
N ARG A 146 -3.91 9.74 4.23
CA ARG A 146 -5.10 10.47 4.70
C ARG A 146 -5.05 10.75 6.21
N GLY A 147 -4.01 10.36 6.93
CA GLY A 147 -3.79 10.67 8.35
C GLY A 147 -4.50 9.74 9.33
N ALA A 148 -5.09 8.64 8.88
CA ALA A 148 -5.70 7.66 9.76
C ALA A 148 -4.65 6.85 10.50
N LYS A 149 -4.97 6.44 11.73
CA LYS A 149 -4.26 5.38 12.44
C LYS A 149 -4.77 4.04 11.94
N VAL A 150 -3.87 3.19 11.43
CA VAL A 150 -4.22 1.88 10.88
C VAL A 150 -3.95 0.79 11.90
N ILE A 151 -4.91 -0.12 12.07
CA ILE A 151 -4.80 -1.31 12.92
C ILE A 151 -5.10 -2.53 12.05
N LEU A 152 -4.15 -3.45 11.95
CA LEU A 152 -4.31 -4.74 11.28
C LEU A 152 -4.71 -5.78 12.32
N ALA A 153 -5.97 -6.18 12.29
CA ALA A 153 -6.51 -7.19 13.19
C ALA A 153 -6.42 -8.58 12.55
N THR A 154 -5.54 -9.42 13.10
CA THR A 154 -5.35 -10.79 12.62
C THR A 154 -6.24 -11.77 13.35
N PHE A 155 -6.70 -12.81 12.65
CA PHE A 155 -7.37 -13.95 13.25
C PHE A 155 -6.85 -15.24 12.63
N MET A 156 -6.91 -16.33 13.38
CA MET A 156 -6.50 -17.64 12.89
C MET A 156 -7.72 -18.34 12.25
N PRO A 157 -7.64 -18.73 10.98
CA PRO A 157 -8.70 -19.51 10.35
C PRO A 157 -8.69 -20.96 10.86
N LEU A 158 -9.79 -21.69 10.65
CA LEU A 158 -9.86 -23.13 10.97
C LEU A 158 -9.03 -23.97 9.99
N MET A 159 -8.93 -23.53 8.74
CA MET A 159 -8.07 -24.13 7.73
C MET A 159 -7.05 -23.11 7.25
N ARG A 160 -5.81 -23.54 7.11
CA ARG A 160 -4.76 -22.74 6.47
C ARG A 160 -4.44 -23.36 5.12
N SER A 161 -4.55 -22.56 4.07
CA SER A 161 -4.19 -22.99 2.71
C SER A 161 -2.68 -23.17 2.55
N ARG A 162 -1.88 -22.58 3.44
CA ARG A 162 -0.41 -22.64 3.42
C ARG A 162 0.17 -23.08 4.76
N PRO A 163 1.30 -23.81 4.74
CA PRO A 163 2.02 -24.12 5.97
C PRO A 163 2.36 -22.82 6.72
N PRO A 164 2.10 -22.74 8.03
CA PRO A 164 2.54 -21.60 8.81
C PRO A 164 4.06 -21.51 8.76
N MET A 165 4.60 -20.29 8.69
CA MET A 165 6.03 -20.11 8.93
C MET A 165 6.31 -20.47 10.39
N LEU A 166 7.06 -21.55 10.58
CA LEU A 166 7.33 -22.14 11.89
C LEU A 166 7.89 -21.08 12.86
N GLY A 167 7.26 -20.95 14.02
CA GLY A 167 7.68 -20.01 15.08
C GLY A 167 7.30 -18.56 14.84
N LEU A 168 6.53 -18.23 13.78
CA LEU A 168 6.13 -16.87 13.47
C LEU A 168 4.61 -16.72 13.44
N ASP A 169 4.11 -15.68 14.10
CA ASP A 169 2.69 -15.30 14.07
C ASP A 169 2.41 -14.40 12.87
N VAL A 170 2.37 -15.01 11.69
CA VAL A 170 2.21 -14.34 10.40
C VAL A 170 0.93 -14.82 9.71
N VAL A 171 0.23 -13.87 9.09
CA VAL A 171 -0.89 -14.13 8.17
C VAL A 171 -0.43 -13.82 6.76
N GLN A 172 -0.76 -14.66 5.78
CA GLN A 172 -0.35 -14.52 4.39
C GLN A 172 -1.52 -14.16 3.46
N GLY A 173 -1.26 -13.24 2.54
CA GLY A 173 -2.12 -12.90 1.40
C GLY A 173 -1.81 -13.78 0.19
N ASN A 174 -2.68 -13.79 -0.81
CA ASN A 174 -2.61 -14.66 -1.99
C ASN A 174 -1.29 -14.61 -2.77
N PHE A 175 -0.60 -13.47 -2.82
CA PHE A 175 0.56 -13.24 -3.67
C PHE A 175 1.86 -13.03 -2.89
N GLY A 176 1.88 -13.47 -1.62
CA GLY A 176 3.10 -13.55 -0.82
C GLY A 176 3.33 -12.37 0.11
N MET A 177 2.41 -11.38 0.14
CA MET A 177 2.42 -10.38 1.19
C MET A 177 2.00 -10.99 2.54
N SER A 178 2.53 -10.42 3.60
CA SER A 178 2.25 -10.86 4.96
C SER A 178 1.63 -9.75 5.82
N VAL A 179 1.04 -10.13 6.95
CA VAL A 179 0.93 -9.27 8.13
C VAL A 179 1.86 -9.87 9.19
N PRO A 180 2.93 -9.15 9.63
CA PRO A 180 3.34 -7.78 9.28
C PRO A 180 3.61 -7.54 7.79
N LEU A 181 3.32 -6.32 7.31
CA LEU A 181 3.60 -5.88 5.95
C LEU A 181 5.11 -5.72 5.74
N GLN A 182 5.66 -6.35 4.71
CA GLN A 182 7.11 -6.37 4.45
C GLN A 182 7.68 -4.98 4.13
N GLU A 183 6.95 -4.21 3.30
CA GLU A 183 7.45 -2.96 2.72
C GLU A 183 6.98 -1.69 3.46
N ILE A 184 6.19 -1.85 4.53
CA ILE A 184 5.68 -0.75 5.34
C ILE A 184 6.17 -0.94 6.78
N PRO A 185 6.95 0.00 7.34
CA PRO A 185 7.45 -0.13 8.70
C PRO A 185 6.33 -0.18 9.75
N LEU A 186 6.56 -0.93 10.83
CA LEU A 186 5.64 -1.04 11.98
C LEU A 186 5.34 0.30 12.67
N SER A 187 6.12 1.36 12.42
CA SER A 187 5.82 2.70 12.93
C SER A 187 4.56 3.32 12.30
N TYR A 188 4.06 2.77 11.20
CA TYR A 188 2.90 3.32 10.47
C TYR A 188 1.57 2.63 10.79
N TYR A 189 1.59 1.45 11.42
CA TYR A 189 0.38 0.69 11.74
C TYR A 189 0.59 -0.20 12.96
N GLN A 190 -0.50 -0.62 13.58
CA GLN A 190 -0.49 -1.57 14.69
C GLN A 190 -0.97 -2.94 14.23
N ILE A 191 -0.46 -4.00 14.86
CA ILE A 191 -0.95 -5.37 14.65
C ILE A 191 -1.50 -5.86 15.98
N THR A 192 -2.66 -6.49 15.94
CA THR A 192 -3.24 -7.15 17.12
C THR A 192 -4.13 -8.31 16.70
N LYS A 193 -4.50 -9.17 17.64
CA LYS A 193 -5.50 -10.20 17.40
C LYS A 193 -6.88 -9.58 17.42
N LEU A 194 -7.76 -10.03 16.50
CA LEU A 194 -9.14 -9.58 16.43
C LEU A 194 -9.88 -9.77 17.76
N SER A 195 -9.55 -10.83 18.50
CA SER A 195 -10.12 -11.11 19.83
C SER A 195 -9.73 -10.10 20.92
N GLY A 196 -8.70 -9.29 20.69
CA GLY A 196 -8.24 -8.27 21.63
C GLY A 196 -8.71 -6.85 21.30
N ILE A 197 -9.55 -6.67 20.28
CA ILE A 197 -10.06 -5.37 19.86
C ILE A 197 -11.33 -5.00 20.63
N ASP A 198 -11.36 -3.80 21.21
CA ASP A 198 -12.56 -3.18 21.76
C ASP A 198 -13.26 -2.33 20.68
N MET A 199 -14.58 -2.24 20.72
CA MET A 199 -15.36 -1.38 19.81
C MET A 199 -14.95 0.09 19.93
N LYS A 200 -14.44 0.52 21.09
CA LYS A 200 -13.93 1.89 21.25
C LYS A 200 -12.60 2.12 20.54
N ASP A 201 -11.91 1.10 20.01
CA ASP A 201 -10.55 1.20 19.46
C ASP A 201 -10.49 1.66 18.00
N PHE A 202 -11.63 1.64 17.29
CA PHE A 202 -11.69 1.99 15.87
C PHE A 202 -12.99 2.73 15.53
N ASP A 203 -13.00 3.38 14.37
CA ASP A 203 -14.15 4.11 13.83
C ASP A 203 -14.70 3.42 12.56
N VAL A 204 -13.82 2.74 11.82
CA VAL A 204 -14.11 2.05 10.56
C VAL A 204 -13.49 0.66 10.58
N VAL A 205 -14.18 -0.33 10.03
CA VAL A 205 -13.64 -1.67 9.71
C VAL A 205 -13.58 -1.81 8.19
N LEU A 206 -12.42 -2.20 7.66
CA LEU A 206 -12.24 -2.64 6.28
C LEU A 206 -12.10 -4.17 6.24
N ILE A 207 -12.83 -4.78 5.32
CA ILE A 207 -12.75 -6.20 5.00
C ILE A 207 -12.18 -6.34 3.57
N PRO A 208 -10.92 -6.80 3.42
CA PRO A 208 -10.38 -7.14 2.11
C PRO A 208 -11.05 -8.40 1.56
N GLY A 209 -10.89 -8.62 0.26
CA GLY A 209 -11.45 -9.75 -0.47
C GLY A 209 -10.56 -10.99 -0.49
N ALA A 210 -10.51 -11.62 -1.66
CA ALA A 210 -10.04 -12.99 -1.86
C ALA A 210 -10.77 -14.02 -0.99
N PHE A 211 -10.06 -14.99 -0.40
CA PHE A 211 -10.66 -16.12 0.31
C PHE A 211 -10.78 -15.85 1.83
N CYS A 212 -10.09 -14.83 2.35
CA CYS A 212 -10.20 -14.38 3.74
C CYS A 212 -11.66 -14.19 4.23
N PRO A 213 -12.61 -13.62 3.45
CA PRO A 213 -14.02 -13.56 3.85
C PRO A 213 -14.69 -14.92 4.10
N TRP A 214 -14.32 -15.98 3.39
CA TRP A 214 -14.81 -17.33 3.70
C TRP A 214 -14.18 -17.87 4.98
N ASN A 215 -12.89 -17.61 5.18
CA ASN A 215 -12.21 -17.92 6.43
C ASN A 215 -12.88 -17.21 7.63
N MET A 216 -13.39 -15.99 7.43
CA MET A 216 -14.19 -15.26 8.43
C MET A 216 -15.50 -15.98 8.76
N ILE A 217 -16.22 -16.48 7.74
CA ILE A 217 -17.46 -17.24 7.94
C ILE A 217 -17.20 -18.53 8.69
N VAL A 218 -16.25 -19.33 8.21
CA VAL A 218 -15.93 -20.64 8.77
C VAL A 218 -15.46 -20.55 10.23
N SER A 219 -14.73 -19.48 10.58
CA SER A 219 -14.30 -19.26 11.97
C SER A 219 -15.38 -18.66 12.89
N GLY A 220 -16.45 -18.07 12.33
CA GLY A 220 -17.58 -17.46 13.05
C GLY A 220 -17.26 -16.15 13.80
N LYS A 221 -16.12 -16.09 14.51
CA LYS A 221 -15.73 -14.94 15.35
C LYS A 221 -15.68 -13.61 14.60
N PRO A 222 -15.11 -13.52 13.38
CA PRO A 222 -15.11 -12.26 12.65
C PRO A 222 -16.51 -11.82 12.21
N VAL A 223 -17.41 -12.75 11.87
CA VAL A 223 -18.81 -12.42 11.53
C VAL A 223 -19.55 -11.85 12.74
N GLU A 224 -19.39 -12.47 13.92
CA GLU A 224 -19.93 -11.93 15.17
C GLU A 224 -19.36 -10.54 15.51
N PHE A 225 -18.06 -10.36 15.27
CA PHE A 225 -17.40 -9.06 15.45
C PHE A 225 -18.02 -7.99 14.54
N LEU A 226 -18.33 -8.31 13.27
CA LEU A 226 -18.99 -7.37 12.36
C LEU A 226 -20.38 -6.97 12.84
N LYS A 227 -21.18 -7.91 13.37
CA LYS A 227 -22.49 -7.59 13.99
C LYS A 227 -22.33 -6.59 15.13
N LYS A 228 -21.41 -6.86 16.06
CA LYS A 228 -21.11 -5.96 17.19
C LYS A 228 -20.59 -4.59 16.75
N ALA A 229 -19.73 -4.55 15.73
CA ALA A 229 -19.22 -3.30 15.17
C ALA A 229 -20.35 -2.48 14.55
N HIS A 230 -21.24 -3.11 13.79
CA HIS A 230 -22.42 -2.44 13.23
C HIS A 230 -23.33 -1.87 14.33
N ASP A 231 -23.65 -2.67 15.36
CA ASP A 231 -24.51 -2.25 16.47
C ASP A 231 -23.89 -1.12 17.30
N ALA A 232 -22.56 -1.06 17.37
CA ALA A 232 -21.81 0.05 17.96
C ALA A 232 -21.69 1.28 17.05
N GLY A 233 -22.39 1.31 15.91
CA GLY A 233 -22.43 2.44 14.98
C GLY A 233 -21.15 2.62 14.14
N LYS A 234 -20.32 1.58 14.01
CA LYS A 234 -19.09 1.63 13.23
C LYS A 234 -19.37 1.54 11.74
N ILE A 235 -18.52 2.18 10.94
CA ILE A 235 -18.59 2.05 9.49
C ILE A 235 -17.97 0.71 9.09
N ILE A 236 -18.68 -0.06 8.28
CA ILE A 236 -18.18 -1.31 7.70
C ILE A 236 -17.97 -1.07 6.21
N ALA A 237 -16.72 -1.18 5.78
CA ALA A 237 -16.28 -1.12 4.40
C ALA A 237 -15.82 -2.50 3.96
N ALA A 238 -16.11 -2.86 2.72
CA ALA A 238 -15.72 -4.13 2.15
C ALA A 238 -15.43 -3.96 0.65
N ILE A 239 -14.52 -4.78 0.12
CA ILE A 239 -14.10 -4.76 -1.28
C ILE A 239 -14.03 -6.20 -1.83
N CYS A 240 -14.28 -6.36 -3.13
CA CYS A 240 -14.20 -7.65 -3.83
C CYS A 240 -15.08 -8.70 -3.15
N HIS A 241 -14.50 -9.70 -2.50
CA HIS A 241 -15.22 -10.74 -1.78
C HIS A 241 -15.61 -10.39 -0.34
N GLY A 242 -15.07 -9.30 0.22
CA GLY A 242 -15.37 -8.82 1.57
C GLY A 242 -16.87 -8.73 1.90
N PRO A 243 -17.76 -8.31 0.96
CA PRO A 243 -19.21 -8.31 1.15
C PRO A 243 -19.80 -9.65 1.61
N ILE A 244 -19.17 -10.79 1.32
CA ILE A 244 -19.65 -12.12 1.73
C ILE A 244 -19.65 -12.24 3.26
N ALA A 245 -18.62 -11.75 3.94
CA ALA A 245 -18.59 -11.73 5.41
C ALA A 245 -19.63 -10.74 5.99
N VAL A 246 -19.92 -9.64 5.28
CA VAL A 246 -20.95 -8.67 5.66
C VAL A 246 -22.37 -9.25 5.50
N ALA A 247 -22.58 -10.03 4.43
CA ALA A 247 -23.83 -10.75 4.17
C ALA A 247 -24.07 -11.83 5.24
N ALA A 248 -23.04 -12.63 5.56
CA ALA A 248 -23.09 -13.61 6.65
C ALA A 248 -23.34 -12.97 8.03
N ALA A 249 -23.04 -11.67 8.19
CA ALA A 249 -23.39 -10.90 9.38
C ALA A 249 -24.83 -10.36 9.36
N ASP A 250 -25.66 -10.73 8.38
CA ASP A 250 -27.03 -10.24 8.17
C ASP A 250 -27.14 -8.72 7.97
N LEU A 251 -26.05 -8.06 7.54
CA LEU A 251 -25.97 -6.60 7.49
C LEU A 251 -26.32 -6.00 6.11
N VAL A 252 -26.66 -6.82 5.11
CA VAL A 252 -26.85 -6.35 3.72
C VAL A 252 -28.31 -6.20 3.30
N LYS A 253 -29.26 -6.76 4.07
CA LYS A 253 -30.68 -6.79 3.70
C LYS A 253 -31.24 -5.38 3.47
N GLY A 254 -31.80 -5.15 2.29
CA GLY A 254 -32.38 -3.86 1.89
C GLY A 254 -31.35 -2.75 1.61
N LYS A 255 -30.05 -3.05 1.63
CA LYS A 255 -28.99 -2.09 1.30
C LYS A 255 -28.56 -2.23 -0.17
N LYS A 256 -28.02 -1.14 -0.72
CA LYS A 256 -27.29 -1.18 -1.99
C LYS A 256 -25.84 -1.55 -1.69
N ILE A 257 -25.35 -2.62 -2.29
CA ILE A 257 -24.00 -3.15 -2.09
C ILE A 257 -23.34 -3.48 -3.43
N ALA A 258 -22.02 -3.41 -3.48
CA ALA A 258 -21.21 -3.84 -4.60
C ALA A 258 -20.15 -4.82 -4.10
N GLY A 259 -19.72 -5.74 -4.96
CA GLY A 259 -18.73 -6.78 -4.65
C GLY A 259 -18.31 -7.50 -5.92
N TRP A 260 -17.43 -8.49 -5.74
CA TRP A 260 -17.07 -9.43 -6.80
C TRP A 260 -18.30 -10.23 -7.26
N LEU A 261 -18.28 -10.70 -8.51
CA LEU A 261 -19.40 -11.42 -9.11
C LEU A 261 -19.91 -12.59 -8.24
N ALA A 262 -18.99 -13.34 -7.61
CA ALA A 262 -19.35 -14.47 -6.76
C ALA A 262 -20.08 -14.07 -5.45
N CYS A 263 -20.10 -12.78 -5.09
CA CYS A 263 -20.89 -12.30 -3.96
C CYS A 263 -22.40 -12.25 -4.26
N LYS A 264 -22.82 -12.40 -5.51
CA LYS A 264 -24.22 -12.22 -5.93
C LYS A 264 -25.18 -13.18 -5.22
N ASP A 265 -24.74 -14.40 -4.97
CA ASP A 265 -25.58 -15.48 -4.43
C ASP A 265 -25.35 -15.71 -2.92
N ALA A 266 -24.59 -14.81 -2.27
CA ALA A 266 -24.26 -14.86 -0.85
C ALA A 266 -25.30 -14.17 0.05
#